data_AF-A0AA41KF39-F1
#
_entry.id   AF-A0AA41KF39-F1
#
_cell.length_a   1.000
_cell.length_b   1.000
_cell.length_c   1.000
_cell.angle_alpha   90.00
_cell.angle_beta   90.00
_cell.angle_gamma   90.00
#
_symmetry.space_group_name_H-M   'P 1'
#
loop_
_entity.id
_entity.type
_entity.pdbx_description
1 polymer ?
#
loop_
_entity_poly.entity_id
_entity_poly.type
_entity_poly.pdbx_seq_one_letter_code
_entity_poly.pdbx_strand_id
1 'polypeptide(L)'
;MAQRQSTRRYGDPTDPVTAAALAERVGLALVAVTLPLALVAFTGLAMQAASPSAALTTAAAAMQGPVLAGRGLTVLFHAGALGTLLGCWLLGLGLLLDGLYD
;
A
#
# COMPACT_ATOMS: atom_id res chain seq x y z
N MET A 1 -44.41 -4.90 1.50
CA MET A 1 -42.95 -5.15 1.61
C MET A 1 -42.38 -5.16 0.20
N ALA A 2 -41.84 -4.03 -0.24
CA ALA A 2 -41.26 -3.90 -1.58
C ALA A 2 -39.78 -4.25 -1.50
N GLN A 3 -39.44 -5.45 -1.96
CA GLN A 3 -38.09 -5.92 -2.13
C GLN A 3 -37.43 -5.06 -3.20
N ARG A 4 -36.67 -4.03 -2.80
CA ARG A 4 -35.76 -3.29 -3.68
C ARG A 4 -34.74 -4.30 -4.18
N GLN A 5 -35.00 -4.86 -5.36
CA GLN A 5 -34.01 -5.56 -6.16
C GLN A 5 -32.87 -4.56 -6.41
N SER A 6 -31.84 -4.66 -5.59
CA SER A 6 -30.49 -4.22 -5.91
C SER A 6 -30.02 -5.11 -7.06
N THR A 7 -30.50 -4.83 -8.26
CA THR A 7 -29.79 -5.21 -9.48
C THR A 7 -28.52 -4.37 -9.47
N ARG A 8 -27.50 -4.82 -8.71
CA ARG A 8 -26.11 -4.53 -9.07
C ARG A 8 -26.00 -5.03 -10.51
N ARG A 9 -26.16 -4.13 -11.47
CA ARG A 9 -25.54 -4.29 -12.78
C ARG A 9 -24.10 -4.59 -12.45
N TYR A 10 -23.72 -5.85 -12.63
CA TYR A 10 -22.33 -6.20 -12.78
C TYR A 10 -21.93 -5.44 -14.04
N GLY A 11 -21.36 -4.24 -13.84
CA GLY A 11 -20.87 -3.42 -14.94
C GLY A 11 -19.93 -4.28 -15.75
N ASP A 12 -20.03 -4.13 -17.06
CA ASP A 12 -19.11 -4.74 -18.01
C ASP A 12 -17.67 -4.59 -17.46
N PRO A 13 -16.82 -5.63 -17.41
CA PRO A 13 -15.44 -5.51 -16.90
C PRO A 13 -14.59 -4.43 -17.60
N THR A 14 -15.10 -3.84 -18.68
CA THR A 14 -14.53 -2.70 -19.41
C THR A 14 -15.15 -1.34 -19.06
N ASP A 15 -16.10 -1.26 -18.13
CA ASP A 15 -16.71 0.00 -17.69
C ASP A 15 -15.69 0.81 -16.85
N PRO A 16 -15.23 1.98 -17.35
CA PRO A 16 -14.18 2.77 -16.72
C PRO A 16 -14.55 3.22 -15.30
N VAL A 17 -15.84 3.41 -15.00
CA VAL A 17 -16.31 3.81 -13.66
C VAL A 17 -16.14 2.66 -12.66
N THR A 18 -16.44 1.43 -13.08
CA THR A 18 -16.21 0.26 -12.22
C THR A 18 -14.72 -0.03 -12.02
N ALA A 19 -13.91 0.21 -13.04
CA ALA A 19 -12.46 0.08 -12.95
C ALA A 19 -11.85 1.13 -12.01
N ALA A 20 -12.32 2.38 -12.03
CA ALA A 20 -11.91 3.44 -11.12
C ALA A 20 -12.20 3.07 -9.66
N ALA A 21 -13.47 2.72 -9.35
CA ALA A 21 -13.88 2.31 -8.01
C ALA A 21 -13.13 1.05 -7.51
N LEU A 22 -12.78 0.13 -8.41
CA LEU A 22 -11.97 -1.04 -8.06
C LEU A 22 -10.52 -0.63 -7.74
N ALA A 23 -9.91 0.21 -8.58
CA ALA A 23 -8.55 0.70 -8.39
C ALA A 23 -8.40 1.44 -7.05
N GLU A 24 -9.37 2.28 -6.67
CA GLU A 24 -9.37 2.95 -5.37
C GLU A 24 -9.46 1.97 -4.20
N ARG A 25 -10.40 1.02 -4.25
CA ARG A 25 -10.59 0.04 -3.17
C ARG A 25 -9.35 -0.85 -3.00
N VAL A 26 -8.79 -1.31 -4.11
CA VAL A 26 -7.57 -2.13 -4.09
C VAL A 26 -6.39 -1.29 -3.61
N GLY A 27 -6.24 -0.05 -4.08
CA GLY A 27 -5.19 0.87 -3.65
C GLY A 27 -5.25 1.14 -2.14
N LEU A 28 -6.43 1.50 -1.63
CA LEU A 28 -6.68 1.68 -0.19
C LEU A 28 -6.40 0.42 0.62
N ALA A 29 -6.89 -0.74 0.15
CA ALA A 29 -6.65 -2.01 0.82
C ALA A 29 -5.15 -2.35 0.88
N LEU A 30 -4.41 -2.12 -0.22
CA LEU A 30 -2.96 -2.30 -0.24
C LEU A 30 -2.30 -1.40 0.81
N VAL A 31 -2.54 -0.08 0.75
CA VAL A 31 -1.95 0.88 1.70
C VAL A 31 -2.27 0.50 3.14
N ALA A 32 -3.53 0.17 3.44
CA ALA A 32 -3.98 -0.18 4.78
C ALA A 32 -3.27 -1.41 5.34
N VAL A 33 -2.90 -2.37 4.49
CA VAL A 33 -2.22 -3.61 4.91
C VAL A 33 -0.69 -3.44 4.93
N THR A 34 -0.12 -2.75 3.95
CA THR A 34 1.32 -2.70 3.75
C THR A 34 1.99 -1.60 4.56
N LEU A 35 1.30 -0.49 4.83
CA LEU A 35 1.83 0.63 5.62
C LEU A 35 2.13 0.23 7.07
N PRO A 36 1.21 -0.46 7.81
CA PRO A 36 1.52 -0.95 9.15
C PRO A 36 2.68 -1.95 9.14
N LEU A 37 2.76 -2.81 8.11
CA LEU A 37 3.85 -3.78 7.96
C LEU A 37 5.20 -3.06 7.82
N ALA A 38 5.28 -2.02 6.99
CA ALA A 38 6.46 -1.20 6.82
C ALA A 38 6.87 -0.49 8.12
N LEU A 39 5.90 0.06 8.87
CA LEU A 39 6.12 0.72 10.15
C LEU A 39 6.63 -0.25 11.23
N VAL A 40 6.07 -1.46 11.32
CA VAL A 40 6.52 -2.49 12.27
C VAL A 40 7.93 -2.96 11.92
N ALA A 41 8.23 -3.15 10.63
CA ALA A 41 9.56 -3.53 10.20
C ALA A 41 10.59 -2.43 10.49
N PHE A 42 10.24 -1.17 10.24
CA PHE A 42 11.08 0.00 10.53
C PHE A 42 11.37 0.13 12.03
N THR A 43 10.33 0.01 12.88
CA THR A 43 10.49 0.07 14.34
C THR A 43 11.30 -1.11 14.86
N GLY A 44 11.11 -2.32 14.32
CA GLY A 44 11.94 -3.48 14.63
C GLY A 44 13.42 -3.32 14.26
N LEU A 45 13.72 -2.63 13.15
CA LEU A 45 15.10 -2.27 12.79
C LEU A 45 15.68 -1.21 13.74
N ALA A 46 14.88 -0.19 14.09
CA ALA A 46 15.29 0.85 15.03
C ALA A 46 15.58 0.29 16.44
N MET A 47 14.81 -0.69 16.91
CA MET A 47 15.02 -1.33 18.23
C MET A 47 16.27 -2.19 18.32
N GLN A 48 16.85 -2.61 17.18
CA GLN A 48 18.12 -3.34 17.17
C GLN A 48 19.34 -2.42 17.30
N ALA A 49 19.15 -1.11 17.24
CA ALA A 49 20.23 -0.16 17.39
C ALA A 49 20.68 -0.04 18.85
N ALA A 50 21.99 0.10 19.05
CA ALA A 50 22.59 0.24 20.38
C ALA A 50 22.23 1.57 21.07
N SER A 51 21.69 2.55 20.34
CA SER A 51 21.27 3.84 20.87
C SER A 51 20.17 4.49 19.99
N PRO A 52 19.39 5.45 20.54
CA PRO A 52 18.41 6.20 19.77
C PRO A 52 19.02 7.00 18.61
N SER A 53 20.24 7.51 18.78
CA SER A 53 20.97 8.21 17.71
C SER A 53 21.42 7.26 16.60
N ALA A 54 21.73 6.00 16.93
CA ALA A 54 22.06 4.98 15.96
C ALA A 54 20.81 4.43 15.25
N ALA A 55 19.63 4.49 15.88
CA ALA A 55 18.39 3.96 15.30
C ALA A 55 18.09 4.54 13.90
N LEU A 56 18.18 5.86 13.76
CA LEU A 56 17.98 6.55 12.48
C LEU A 56 19.03 6.19 11.44
N THR A 57 20.30 6.02 11.85
CA THR A 57 21.36 5.65 10.91
C THR A 57 21.24 4.20 10.46
N THR A 58 20.87 3.27 11.34
CA THR A 58 20.52 1.88 10.94
C THR A 58 19.31 1.82 10.02
N ALA A 59 18.27 2.62 10.29
CA ALA A 59 17.09 2.66 9.45
C ALA A 59 17.39 3.28 8.07
N ALA A 60 18.20 4.34 8.02
CA ALA A 60 18.67 4.93 6.77
C ALA A 60 19.56 3.96 5.97
N ALA A 61 20.45 3.22 6.65
CA ALA A 61 21.25 2.18 6.02
C ALA A 61 20.38 1.04 5.48
N ALA A 62 19.28 0.69 6.16
CA ALA A 62 18.33 -0.30 5.66
C ALA A 62 17.57 0.20 4.40
N MET A 63 17.28 1.49 4.29
CA MET A 63 16.69 2.09 3.07
C MET A 63 17.66 2.14 1.88
N GLN A 64 18.96 2.33 2.15
CA GLN A 64 20.00 2.35 1.11
C GLN A 64 20.60 0.97 0.82
N GLY A 65 20.26 -0.03 1.62
CA GLY A 65 20.72 -1.40 1.46
C GLY A 65 20.07 -2.10 0.25
N PRO A 66 20.63 -3.23 -0.20
CA PRO A 66 20.09 -3.91 -1.37
C PRO A 66 18.74 -4.56 -1.06
N VAL A 67 17.76 -4.30 -1.93
CA VAL A 67 16.33 -4.67 -1.78
C VAL A 67 16.11 -6.17 -1.46
N LEU A 68 16.94 -7.06 -2.01
CA LEU A 68 16.84 -8.52 -1.80
C LEU A 68 18.05 -9.15 -1.07
N ALA A 69 19.06 -8.36 -0.68
CA ALA A 69 20.23 -8.92 0.02
C ALA A 69 20.05 -8.99 1.54
N GLY A 70 19.04 -8.31 2.10
CA GLY A 70 18.70 -8.41 3.52
C GLY A 70 17.98 -9.72 3.86
N ARG A 71 18.08 -10.17 5.11
CA ARG A 71 17.24 -11.24 5.69
C ARG A 71 16.31 -10.67 6.76
N GLY A 72 15.09 -11.19 6.86
CA GLY A 72 14.14 -10.84 7.92
C GLY A 72 13.49 -9.46 7.75
N LEU A 73 13.67 -8.57 8.73
CA LEU A 73 12.96 -7.29 8.83
C LEU A 73 13.24 -6.34 7.66
N THR A 74 14.45 -6.35 7.09
CA THR A 74 14.80 -5.50 5.94
C THR A 74 13.97 -5.83 4.70
N VAL A 75 13.68 -7.11 4.47
CA VAL A 75 12.83 -7.56 3.34
C VAL A 75 11.37 -7.17 3.58
N LEU A 76 10.89 -7.34 4.82
CA LEU A 76 9.54 -6.93 5.21
C LEU A 76 9.34 -5.41 5.04
N PHE A 77 10.35 -4.62 5.41
CA PHE A 77 10.35 -3.17 5.22
C PHE A 77 10.25 -2.80 3.74
N HIS A 78 11.06 -3.41 2.87
CA HIS A 78 10.99 -3.16 1.42
C HIS A 78 9.67 -3.60 0.80
N ALA A 79 9.18 -4.80 1.15
CA ALA A 79 7.90 -5.29 0.66
C ALA A 79 6.73 -4.39 1.11
N GLY A 80 6.73 -3.95 2.37
CA GLY A 80 5.75 -3.01 2.89
C GLY A 80 5.83 -1.64 2.21
N ALA A 81 7.04 -1.11 2.01
CA ALA A 81 7.24 0.17 1.32
C ALA A 81 6.78 0.11 -0.14
N LEU A 82 7.17 -0.93 -0.89
CA LEU A 82 6.76 -1.13 -2.29
C LEU A 82 5.24 -1.35 -2.41
N GLY A 83 4.67 -2.15 -1.52
CA GLY A 83 3.22 -2.36 -1.46
C GLY A 83 2.46 -1.06 -1.16
N THR A 84 3.00 -0.22 -0.27
CA THR A 84 2.37 1.07 0.04
C THR A 84 2.46 2.02 -1.14
N LEU A 85 3.62 2.06 -1.81
CA LEU A 85 3.83 2.89 -2.99
C LEU A 85 2.88 2.48 -4.13
N LEU A 86 2.76 1.17 -4.37
CA LEU A 86 1.85 0.60 -5.37
C LEU A 86 0.39 0.90 -5.02
N GLY A 87 0.01 0.79 -3.76
CA GLY A 87 -1.32 1.13 -3.26
C GLY A 87 -1.66 2.61 -3.48
N CYS A 88 -0.73 3.51 -3.17
CA CYS A 88 -0.89 4.95 -3.45
C CYS A 88 -1.03 5.24 -4.95
N TRP A 89 -0.27 4.53 -5.79
CA TRP A 89 -0.39 4.66 -7.25
C TRP A 89 -1.76 4.22 -7.77
N LEU A 90 -2.24 3.06 -7.32
CA LEU A 90 -3.57 2.54 -7.68
C LEU A 90 -4.69 3.46 -7.19
N LEU A 91 -4.56 3.98 -5.96
CA LEU A 91 -5.52 4.92 -5.40
C LEU A 91 -5.54 6.23 -6.18
N GLY A 92 -4.38 6.81 -6.49
CA GLY A 92 -4.28 8.03 -7.30
C GLY A 92 -4.82 7.84 -8.71
N LEU A 93 -4.59 6.67 -9.33
CA LEU A 93 -5.17 6.34 -10.63
C LEU A 93 -6.70 6.22 -10.54
N GLY A 94 -7.21 5.56 -9.50
CA GLY A 94 -8.65 5.46 -9.26
C GLY A 94 -9.31 6.83 -9.14
N LEU A 95 -8.76 7.71 -8.29
CA LEU A 95 -9.24 9.08 -8.09
C LEU A 95 -9.16 9.92 -9.37
N LEU A 96 -8.11 9.73 -10.19
CA LEU A 96 -7.97 10.44 -11.46
C LEU A 96 -9.02 10.00 -12.48
N LEU A 97 -9.31 8.69 -12.54
CA LEU A 97 -10.33 8.16 -13.44
C LEU A 97 -11.73 8.56 -12.96
N ASP A 98 -12.00 8.50 -11.66
CA ASP A 98 -13.27 8.94 -11.07
C ASP A 98 -13.56 10.39 -11.47
N GLY A 99 -12.60 11.30 -11.23
CA GLY A 99 -12.75 12.72 -11.60
C GLY A 99 -12.73 13.02 -13.10
N LEU A 100 -12.31 12.09 -13.96
CA LEU A 100 -12.36 12.26 -15.43
C LEU A 100 -13.73 11.84 -16.01
N TYR A 101 -14.41 10.91 -15.35
CA TYR A 101 -15.66 10.30 -15.80
C TYR A 101 -16.88 10.73 -14.97
N ASP A 102 -16.70 11.52 -13.90
CA ASP A 102 -17.71 12.31 -13.20
C ASP A 102 -18.21 13.53 -14.02
#